data_AF-A0A7V9RYL1-F1
#
_entry.id   AF-A0A7V9RYL1-F1
#
_cell.length_a   1.000
_cell.length_b   1.000
_cell.length_c   1.000
_cell.angle_alpha   90.00
_cell.angle_beta   90.00
_cell.angle_gamma   90.00
#
_symmetry.space_group_name_H-M   'P 1'
#
loop_
_entity.id
_entity.type
_entity.pdbx_description
1 polymer ?
#
loop_
_entity_poly.entity_id
_entity_poly.type
_entity_poly.pdbx_seq_one_letter_code
_entity_poly.pdbx_strand_id
1 'polypeptide(L)'
;MCPESGAASGASVAALYDVHGNVPALEAVLAEVGRAGVDKIVFGGDLASGPLPRETVELARSLDAVYVRGNADRLDSPAMSPEWDAARRWVDGQLDEEQIAWLANLDFSAVIDDTLYVHATPQDDETVVTELTSDERLAELLAEVDQALVVAGHTHMQIDRRVGGKRFVNAGSVGMPYEREPGAYWALISDDIELRRTEYDLERAAAAIRASGHPMAEELAAENVLTIPSREEALAAFGG
;
A
#
# COMPACT_ATOMS: atom_id res chain seq x y z
N MET A 1 30.18 32.40 20.28
CA MET A 1 29.62 31.86 19.02
C MET A 1 29.43 30.38 19.26
N CYS A 2 28.25 30.00 19.75
CA CYS A 2 27.88 28.60 19.88
C CYS A 2 27.36 28.14 18.51
N PRO A 3 27.69 26.93 18.04
CA PRO A 3 27.10 26.43 16.81
C PRO A 3 25.60 26.21 17.08
N GLU A 4 24.79 26.70 16.15
CA GLU A 4 23.37 26.40 16.11
C GLU A 4 23.21 24.88 16.05
N SER A 5 22.45 24.34 17.01
CA SER A 5 22.03 22.95 17.02
C SER A 5 21.21 22.71 15.76
N GLY A 6 21.78 22.00 14.78
CA GLY A 6 20.98 21.40 13.72
C GLY A 6 19.95 20.51 14.39
N ALA A 7 18.67 20.82 14.22
CA ALA A 7 17.61 19.87 14.50
C ALA A 7 17.94 18.61 13.69
N ALA A 8 17.97 17.45 14.32
CA ALA A 8 18.05 16.21 13.58
C ALA A 8 16.80 16.14 12.71
N SER A 9 16.96 16.23 11.38
CA SER A 9 15.86 15.93 10.46
C SER A 9 15.45 14.48 10.70
N GLY A 10 14.14 14.21 10.74
CA GLY A 10 13.64 12.84 10.89
C GLY A 10 14.18 11.94 9.77
N ALA A 11 14.26 10.63 10.02
CA ALA A 11 14.62 9.68 8.97
C ALA A 11 13.58 9.70 7.85
N SER A 12 14.04 9.69 6.61
CA SER A 12 13.17 9.63 5.43
C SER A 12 12.67 8.20 5.20
N VAL A 13 11.36 8.04 5.01
CA VAL A 13 10.70 6.74 4.87
C VAL A 13 9.93 6.67 3.56
N ALA A 14 10.18 5.65 2.76
CA ALA A 14 9.30 5.29 1.65
C ALA A 14 8.16 4.40 2.14
N ALA A 15 6.93 4.90 2.07
CA ALA A 15 5.72 4.19 2.43
C ALA A 15 5.09 3.58 1.17
N LEU A 16 5.16 2.25 1.06
CA LEU A 16 4.71 1.46 -0.09
C LEU A 16 3.52 0.60 0.32
N TYR A 17 2.36 0.83 -0.26
CA TYR A 17 1.10 0.18 0.13
C TYR A 17 0.48 -0.54 -1.07
N ASP A 18 -0.31 -1.58 -0.80
CA ASP A 18 -1.21 -2.22 -1.77
C ASP A 18 -0.46 -2.64 -3.05
N VAL A 19 0.63 -3.41 -2.88
CA VAL A 19 1.47 -3.91 -3.99
C VAL A 19 0.72 -4.94 -4.84
N HIS A 20 -0.16 -5.72 -4.22
CA HIS A 20 -1.02 -6.72 -4.87
C HIS A 20 -0.30 -7.57 -5.92
N GLY A 21 0.89 -8.08 -5.60
CA GLY A 21 1.59 -8.96 -6.53
C GLY A 21 2.01 -8.30 -7.85
N ASN A 22 2.07 -6.96 -7.96
CA ASN A 22 2.49 -6.25 -9.16
C ASN A 22 4.00 -5.96 -9.13
N VAL A 23 4.81 -7.01 -9.36
CA VAL A 23 6.28 -6.93 -9.30
C VAL A 23 6.86 -5.84 -10.22
N PRO A 24 6.44 -5.68 -11.49
CA PRO A 24 6.98 -4.62 -12.36
C PRO A 24 6.77 -3.21 -11.80
N ALA A 25 5.62 -2.94 -11.15
CA ALA A 25 5.38 -1.67 -10.47
C ALA A 25 6.28 -1.52 -9.25
N LEU A 26 6.41 -2.56 -8.42
CA LEU A 26 7.28 -2.55 -7.24
C LEU A 26 8.76 -2.34 -7.62
N GLU A 27 9.27 -3.03 -8.65
CA GLU A 27 10.63 -2.85 -9.16
C GLU A 27 10.91 -1.39 -9.54
N ALA A 28 9.96 -0.74 -10.22
CA ALA A 28 10.08 0.65 -10.64
C ALA A 28 10.10 1.61 -9.43
N VAL A 29 9.21 1.39 -8.46
CA VAL A 29 9.17 2.20 -7.23
C VAL A 29 10.46 2.01 -6.42
N LEU A 30 10.95 0.78 -6.25
CA LEU A 30 12.21 0.52 -5.53
C LEU A 30 13.42 1.18 -6.21
N ALA A 31 13.43 1.26 -7.54
CA ALA A 31 14.46 2.00 -8.27
C ALA A 31 14.37 3.52 -8.02
N GLU A 32 13.18 4.10 -7.83
CA GLU A 32 13.02 5.49 -7.41
C GLU A 32 13.39 5.72 -5.95
N VAL A 33 12.97 4.82 -5.07
CA VAL A 33 13.33 4.83 -3.64
C VAL A 33 14.85 4.79 -3.46
N GLY A 34 15.53 3.91 -4.20
CA GLY A 34 17.00 3.84 -4.21
C GLY A 34 17.68 5.11 -4.74
N ARG A 35 17.08 5.79 -5.74
CA ARG A 35 17.58 7.08 -6.25
C ARG A 35 17.33 8.23 -5.28
N ALA A 36 16.22 8.19 -4.54
CA ALA A 36 15.88 9.16 -3.51
C ALA A 36 16.78 9.02 -2.27
N GLY A 37 17.38 7.84 -2.05
CA GLY A 37 18.29 7.59 -0.95
C GLY A 37 17.58 7.62 0.40
N VAL A 38 16.37 7.05 0.48
CA VAL A 38 15.59 7.02 1.71
C VAL A 38 16.29 6.20 2.79
N ASP A 39 16.05 6.53 4.05
CA ASP A 39 16.65 5.83 5.19
C ASP A 39 15.95 4.51 5.51
N LYS A 40 14.63 4.43 5.29
CA LYS A 40 13.81 3.25 5.60
C LYS A 40 12.73 3.01 4.54
N ILE A 41 12.29 1.76 4.43
CA ILE A 41 11.14 1.36 3.62
C ILE A 41 10.10 0.75 4.56
N VAL A 42 8.84 1.11 4.38
CA VAL A 42 7.69 0.48 5.02
C VAL A 42 6.79 -0.08 3.94
N PHE A 43 6.49 -1.38 4.04
CA PHE A 43 5.37 -1.99 3.34
C PHE A 43 4.14 -1.94 4.23
N GLY A 44 3.07 -1.37 3.71
CA GLY A 44 1.86 -1.02 4.44
C GLY A 44 0.70 -2.02 4.35
N GLY A 45 0.97 -3.23 3.87
CA GLY A 45 -0.03 -4.28 3.70
C GLY A 45 -0.44 -4.52 2.25
N ASP A 46 -1.22 -5.58 2.06
CA ASP A 46 -1.73 -6.08 0.78
C ASP A 46 -0.60 -6.27 -0.23
N LEU A 47 0.37 -7.06 0.20
CA LEU A 47 1.64 -7.19 -0.48
C LEU A 47 1.53 -8.12 -1.70
N ALA A 48 1.06 -9.35 -1.47
CA ALA A 48 1.17 -10.45 -2.44
C ALA A 48 -0.18 -10.93 -2.98
N SER A 49 -1.29 -10.28 -2.65
CA SER A 49 -2.65 -10.65 -3.06
C SER A 49 -2.97 -10.29 -4.53
N GLY A 50 -2.16 -10.78 -5.47
CA GLY A 50 -2.37 -10.58 -6.90
C GLY A 50 -1.54 -11.50 -7.80
N PRO A 51 -1.20 -11.10 -9.04
CA PRO A 51 -0.85 -12.04 -10.10
C PRO A 51 0.57 -12.60 -10.05
N LEU A 52 1.53 -11.95 -9.36
CA LEU A 52 2.91 -12.44 -9.21
C LEU A 52 3.27 -12.61 -7.72
N PRO A 53 2.52 -13.44 -6.97
CA PRO A 53 2.58 -13.45 -5.50
C PRO A 53 3.92 -13.97 -4.96
N ARG A 54 4.46 -15.02 -5.58
CA ARG A 54 5.72 -15.65 -5.16
C ARG A 54 6.88 -14.68 -5.35
N GLU A 55 6.98 -14.11 -6.55
CA GLU A 55 8.02 -13.15 -6.92
C GLU A 55 7.96 -11.90 -6.03
N THR A 56 6.76 -11.43 -5.70
CA THR A 56 6.60 -10.31 -4.76
C THR A 56 7.11 -10.65 -3.36
N VAL A 57 6.77 -11.82 -2.80
CA VAL A 57 7.27 -12.23 -1.48
C VAL A 57 8.77 -12.42 -1.48
N GLU A 58 9.33 -13.05 -2.52
CA GLU A 58 10.78 -13.25 -2.68
C GLU A 58 11.54 -11.92 -2.76
N LEU A 59 11.04 -10.98 -3.57
CA LEU A 59 11.60 -9.63 -3.68
C LEU A 59 11.49 -8.89 -2.34
N ALA A 60 10.31 -8.87 -1.72
CA ALA A 60 10.10 -8.21 -0.43
C ALA A 60 11.07 -8.74 0.64
N ARG A 61 11.13 -10.06 0.85
CA ARG A 61 12.02 -10.65 1.87
C ARG A 61 13.51 -10.40 1.64
N SER A 62 13.92 -9.95 0.45
CA SER A 62 15.29 -9.54 0.16
C SER A 62 15.63 -8.12 0.64
N LEU A 63 14.63 -7.33 1.04
CA LEU A 63 14.75 -5.93 1.43
C LEU A 63 14.80 -5.78 2.96
N ASP A 64 15.64 -4.87 3.43
CA ASP A 64 15.61 -4.37 4.81
C ASP A 64 14.48 -3.33 4.94
N ALA A 65 13.30 -3.80 5.32
CA ALA A 65 12.08 -3.01 5.42
C ALA A 65 11.23 -3.43 6.61
N VAL A 66 10.34 -2.53 7.02
CA VAL A 66 9.29 -2.81 8.00
C VAL A 66 8.03 -3.22 7.27
N TYR A 67 7.31 -4.21 7.80
CA TYR A 67 6.14 -4.79 7.16
C TYR A 67 4.93 -4.70 8.08
N VAL A 68 3.91 -4.01 7.62
CA VAL A 68 2.58 -3.97 8.20
C VAL A 68 1.68 -4.90 7.39
N ARG A 69 0.83 -5.65 8.07
CA ARG A 69 -0.12 -6.59 7.47
C ARG A 69 -1.34 -5.85 6.94
N GLY A 70 -1.76 -6.16 5.71
CA GLY A 70 -3.06 -5.76 5.16
C GLY A 70 -4.12 -6.82 5.32
N ASN A 71 -5.38 -6.48 5.02
CA ASN A 71 -6.48 -7.43 5.17
C ASN A 71 -6.32 -8.63 4.22
N ALA A 72 -5.79 -8.45 3.01
CA ALA A 72 -5.63 -9.52 2.03
C ALA A 72 -4.40 -10.40 2.30
N ASP A 73 -3.49 -9.99 3.20
CA ASP A 73 -2.39 -10.83 3.67
C ASP A 73 -2.86 -11.88 4.71
N ARG A 74 -4.04 -11.67 5.33
CA ARG A 74 -4.61 -12.60 6.33
C ARG A 74 -5.09 -13.90 5.69
N LEU A 75 -4.91 -15.01 6.39
CA LEU A 75 -5.43 -16.34 5.98
C LEU A 75 -6.95 -16.45 5.96
N ASP A 76 -7.63 -15.66 6.80
CA ASP A 76 -9.07 -15.67 7.01
C ASP A 76 -9.80 -14.50 6.35
N SER A 77 -9.13 -13.78 5.43
CA SER A 77 -9.76 -12.68 4.70
C SER A 77 -11.00 -13.18 3.95
N PRO A 78 -12.19 -12.61 4.19
CA PRO A 78 -13.39 -13.01 3.49
C PRO A 78 -13.29 -12.64 2.00
N ALA A 79 -13.71 -13.56 1.13
CA ALA A 79 -13.78 -13.27 -0.30
C ALA A 79 -14.96 -12.33 -0.60
N MET A 80 -14.70 -11.29 -1.40
CA MET A 80 -15.71 -10.32 -1.84
C MET A 80 -16.70 -10.90 -2.86
N SER A 81 -16.23 -11.84 -3.69
CA SER A 81 -17.03 -12.54 -4.70
C SER A 81 -16.48 -13.96 -4.94
N PRO A 82 -17.23 -14.85 -5.61
CA PRO A 82 -16.70 -16.16 -6.02
C PRO A 82 -15.46 -16.09 -6.92
N GLU A 83 -15.31 -15.03 -7.71
CA GLU A 83 -14.14 -14.82 -8.57
C GLU A 83 -12.92 -14.46 -7.73
N TRP A 84 -13.07 -13.53 -6.77
CA TRP A 84 -12.02 -13.18 -5.82
C TRP A 84 -11.64 -14.35 -4.90
N ASP A 85 -12.59 -15.22 -4.54
CA ASP A 85 -12.29 -16.47 -3.82
C ASP A 85 -11.42 -17.42 -4.65
N ALA A 86 -11.72 -17.56 -5.95
CA ALA A 86 -10.93 -18.39 -6.86
C ALA A 86 -9.53 -17.80 -7.08
N ALA A 87 -9.42 -16.48 -7.24
CA ALA A 87 -8.15 -15.76 -7.32
C ALA A 87 -7.33 -15.97 -6.05
N ARG A 88 -7.94 -15.80 -4.87
CA ARG A 88 -7.27 -16.01 -3.59
C ARG A 88 -6.73 -17.42 -3.42
N ARG A 89 -7.56 -18.44 -3.70
CA ARG A 89 -7.12 -19.85 -3.67
C ARG A 89 -5.99 -20.14 -4.66
N TRP A 90 -5.99 -19.46 -5.80
CA TRP A 90 -4.89 -19.57 -6.76
C TRP A 90 -3.60 -18.95 -6.22
N VAL A 91 -3.67 -17.76 -5.60
CA VAL A 91 -2.54 -17.07 -4.96
C VAL A 91 -1.94 -17.92 -3.85
N ASP A 92 -2.77 -18.44 -2.94
CA ASP A 92 -2.32 -19.31 -1.86
C ASP A 92 -1.62 -20.57 -2.44
N GLY A 93 -2.11 -21.10 -3.56
CA GLY A 93 -1.49 -22.22 -4.27
C GLY A 93 -0.15 -21.91 -4.96
N GLN A 94 0.21 -20.64 -5.14
CA GLN A 94 1.52 -20.23 -5.67
C GLN A 94 2.58 -20.09 -4.59
N LEU A 95 2.17 -19.93 -3.33
CA LEU A 95 3.06 -19.71 -2.20
C LEU A 95 3.36 -21.02 -1.48
N ASP A 96 4.55 -21.13 -0.88
CA ASP A 96 4.84 -22.23 0.05
C ASP A 96 4.34 -21.92 1.48
N GLU A 97 4.38 -22.93 2.34
CA GLU A 97 3.92 -22.81 3.74
C GLU A 97 4.69 -21.74 4.52
N GLU A 98 5.97 -21.53 4.21
CA GLU A 98 6.81 -20.53 4.89
C GLU A 98 6.40 -19.11 4.47
N GLN A 99 6.16 -18.89 3.18
CA GLN A 99 5.70 -17.62 2.63
C GLN A 99 4.32 -17.25 3.17
N ILE A 100 3.39 -18.21 3.20
CA ILE A 100 2.05 -18.01 3.76
C ILE A 100 2.13 -17.69 5.26
N ALA A 101 2.93 -18.46 6.02
CA ALA A 101 3.10 -18.21 7.44
C ALA A 101 3.76 -16.85 7.71
N TRP A 102 4.68 -16.42 6.85
CA TRP A 102 5.31 -15.11 6.97
C TRP A 102 4.30 -13.97 6.78
N LEU A 103 3.50 -13.99 5.71
CA LEU A 103 2.45 -12.98 5.44
C LEU A 103 1.43 -12.91 6.57
N ALA A 104 0.98 -14.05 7.08
CA ALA A 104 -0.03 -14.11 8.14
C ALA A 104 0.45 -13.52 9.49
N ASN A 105 1.77 -13.54 9.73
CA ASN A 105 2.40 -13.09 10.97
C ASN A 105 3.03 -11.68 10.89
N LEU A 106 2.80 -10.94 9.79
CA LEU A 106 3.19 -9.53 9.73
C LEU A 106 2.50 -8.71 10.85
N ASP A 107 3.18 -7.68 11.33
CA ASP A 107 2.68 -6.84 12.41
C ASP A 107 1.45 -6.03 11.96
N PHE A 108 0.49 -5.79 12.86
CA PHE A 108 -0.69 -4.98 12.54
C PHE A 108 -0.35 -3.51 12.29
N SER A 109 0.69 -3.00 12.94
CA SER A 109 1.13 -1.61 12.81
C SER A 109 2.61 -1.48 13.15
N ALA A 110 3.20 -0.37 12.73
CA ALA A 110 4.56 -0.01 13.09
C ALA A 110 4.64 1.47 13.46
N VAL A 111 5.56 1.82 14.35
CA VAL A 111 5.88 3.21 14.68
C VAL A 111 7.34 3.49 14.35
N ILE A 112 7.56 4.50 13.51
CA ILE A 112 8.89 4.93 13.08
C ILE A 112 8.94 6.46 13.22
N ASP A 113 9.89 6.95 14.03
CA ASP A 113 10.17 8.39 14.17
C ASP A 113 8.90 9.24 14.43
N ASP A 114 8.09 8.80 15.41
CA ASP A 114 6.80 9.39 15.81
C ASP A 114 5.70 9.40 14.73
N THR A 115 5.81 8.51 13.75
CA THR A 115 4.79 8.26 12.73
C THR A 115 4.22 6.85 12.87
N LEU A 116 2.89 6.73 12.90
CA LEU A 116 2.17 5.46 12.93
C LEU A 116 1.88 4.99 11.49
N TYR A 117 2.22 3.75 11.19
CA TYR A 117 1.93 3.07 9.94
C TYR A 117 0.95 1.93 10.24
N VAL A 118 -0.21 1.98 9.59
CA VAL A 118 -1.30 0.99 9.66
C VAL A 118 -1.77 0.70 8.26
N HIS A 119 -2.47 -0.41 8.02
CA HIS A 119 -3.02 -0.68 6.69
C HIS A 119 -4.22 0.22 6.36
N ALA A 120 -5.27 0.19 7.20
CA ALA A 120 -6.49 0.99 6.99
C ALA A 120 -6.67 2.05 8.09
N THR A 121 -6.86 1.61 9.33
CA THR A 121 -7.04 2.50 10.49
C THR A 121 -6.29 1.97 11.72
N PRO A 122 -6.12 2.77 12.79
CA PRO A 122 -5.51 2.28 14.03
C PRO A 122 -6.30 1.18 14.73
N GLN A 123 -7.58 1.01 14.42
CA GLN A 123 -8.47 0.05 15.08
C GLN A 123 -8.54 -1.29 14.33
N ASP A 124 -8.50 -1.26 13.00
CA ASP A 124 -8.60 -2.44 12.14
C ASP A 124 -8.03 -2.18 10.73
N ASP A 125 -7.88 -3.27 9.96
CA ASP A 125 -7.36 -3.31 8.60
C ASP A 125 -8.46 -3.29 7.51
N GLU A 126 -9.71 -2.94 7.84
CA GLU A 126 -10.83 -3.01 6.89
C GLU A 126 -11.64 -1.71 6.77
N THR A 127 -11.58 -0.84 7.77
CA THR A 127 -12.33 0.41 7.82
C THR A 127 -11.92 1.33 6.68
N VAL A 128 -12.88 1.62 5.82
CA VAL A 128 -12.72 2.47 4.64
C VAL A 128 -12.61 3.95 5.05
N VAL A 129 -11.49 4.57 4.68
CA VAL A 129 -11.27 6.01 4.78
C VAL A 129 -10.99 6.57 3.39
N THR A 130 -11.84 7.50 2.94
CA THR A 130 -11.74 8.13 1.62
C THR A 130 -11.78 9.65 1.74
N GLU A 131 -11.70 10.36 0.61
CA GLU A 131 -11.90 11.81 0.57
C GLU A 131 -13.32 12.24 1.00
N LEU A 132 -14.30 11.32 0.94
CA LEU A 132 -15.69 11.59 1.35
C LEU A 132 -15.94 11.34 2.84
N THR A 133 -15.01 10.71 3.56
CA THR A 133 -15.11 10.56 5.02
C THR A 133 -15.17 11.93 5.69
N SER A 134 -16.14 12.16 6.58
CA SER A 134 -16.25 13.46 7.25
C SER A 134 -15.07 13.74 8.18
N ASP A 135 -14.76 15.02 8.41
CA ASP A 135 -13.73 15.40 9.37
C ASP A 135 -14.06 14.88 10.78
N GLU A 136 -15.33 14.88 11.19
CA GLU A 136 -15.74 14.36 12.49
C GLU A 136 -15.42 12.86 12.62
N ARG A 137 -15.75 12.07 11.61
CA ARG A 137 -15.48 10.63 11.62
C ARG A 137 -13.99 10.33 11.58
N LEU A 138 -13.22 11.07 10.77
CA LEU A 138 -11.77 10.90 10.74
C LEU A 138 -11.12 11.33 12.07
N ALA A 139 -11.61 12.38 12.73
CA ALA A 139 -11.16 12.79 14.05
C ALA A 139 -11.38 11.68 15.09
N GLU A 140 -12.56 11.04 15.07
CA GLU A 140 -12.89 9.91 15.96
C GLU A 140 -11.93 8.73 15.77
N LEU A 141 -11.65 8.35 14.53
CA LEU A 141 -10.71 7.25 14.22
C LEU A 141 -9.29 7.52 14.71
N LEU A 142 -8.90 8.79 14.79
CA LEU A 142 -7.54 9.21 15.17
C LEU A 142 -7.44 9.68 16.63
N ALA A 143 -8.54 9.69 17.39
CA ALA A 143 -8.60 10.31 18.71
C ALA A 143 -7.64 9.68 19.74
N GLU A 144 -7.48 8.35 19.68
CA GLU A 144 -6.65 7.57 20.60
C GLU A 144 -5.23 7.32 20.06
N VAL A 145 -4.86 7.95 18.95
CA VAL A 145 -3.51 7.84 18.38
C VAL A 145 -2.57 8.84 19.06
N ASP A 146 -1.43 8.38 19.57
CA ASP A 146 -0.43 9.26 20.18
C ASP A 146 0.33 10.09 19.13
N GLN A 147 0.70 9.47 18.01
CA GLN A 147 1.52 10.05 16.93
C GLN A 147 0.80 11.19 16.20
N ALA A 148 1.54 12.21 15.77
CA ALA A 148 0.95 13.34 15.02
C ALA A 148 0.63 12.99 13.55
N LEU A 149 1.29 11.97 13.01
CA LEU A 149 1.12 11.49 11.64
C LEU A 149 0.70 10.01 11.65
N VAL A 150 -0.33 9.71 10.87
CA VAL A 150 -0.77 8.34 10.54
C VAL A 150 -0.67 8.15 9.03
N VAL A 151 0.02 7.10 8.61
CA VAL A 151 0.14 6.67 7.22
C VAL A 151 -0.63 5.37 7.03
N ALA A 152 -1.45 5.31 5.97
CA ALA A 152 -2.34 4.22 5.63
C ALA A 152 -2.37 3.95 4.11
N GLY A 153 -3.12 2.93 3.71
CA GLY A 153 -3.40 2.51 2.33
C GLY A 153 -4.84 2.02 2.22
N HIS A 154 -5.06 0.78 1.81
CA HIS A 154 -6.36 0.07 1.75
C HIS A 154 -7.35 0.57 0.70
N THR A 155 -7.55 1.89 0.61
CA THR A 155 -8.47 2.49 -0.37
C THR A 155 -7.78 2.92 -1.67
N HIS A 156 -6.46 2.70 -1.78
CA HIS A 156 -5.65 2.86 -3.00
C HIS A 156 -5.64 4.28 -3.61
N MET A 157 -6.13 5.26 -2.87
CA MET A 157 -6.25 6.66 -3.27
C MET A 157 -5.32 7.52 -2.41
N GLN A 158 -4.46 8.32 -3.02
CA GLN A 158 -3.64 9.26 -2.27
C GLN A 158 -4.52 10.34 -1.62
N ILE A 159 -4.36 10.49 -0.31
CA ILE A 159 -5.08 11.43 0.53
C ILE A 159 -4.08 12.05 1.49
N ASP A 160 -4.19 13.36 1.72
CA ASP A 160 -3.46 14.07 2.77
C ASP A 160 -4.41 15.04 3.46
N ARG A 161 -4.78 14.72 4.70
CA ARG A 161 -5.76 15.49 5.47
C ARG A 161 -5.25 15.79 6.86
N ARG A 162 -5.63 16.96 7.37
CA ARG A 162 -5.33 17.39 8.74
C ARG A 162 -6.62 17.59 9.51
N VAL A 163 -6.82 16.79 10.53
CA VAL A 163 -8.06 16.72 11.31
C VAL A 163 -7.72 16.50 12.78
N GLY A 164 -8.38 17.23 13.69
CA GLY A 164 -8.19 17.04 15.13
C GLY A 164 -6.74 17.23 15.64
N GLY A 165 -5.91 17.98 14.91
CA GLY A 165 -4.48 18.14 15.23
C GLY A 165 -3.59 16.99 14.75
N LYS A 166 -4.15 16.00 14.07
CA LYS A 166 -3.45 14.88 13.44
C LYS A 166 -3.38 15.07 11.93
N ARG A 167 -2.37 14.48 11.28
CA ARG A 167 -2.31 14.35 9.81
C ARG A 167 -2.53 12.88 9.46
N PHE A 168 -3.46 12.62 8.55
CA PHE A 168 -3.72 11.32 7.98
C PHE A 168 -3.30 11.34 6.52
N VAL A 169 -2.45 10.39 6.15
CA VAL A 169 -1.93 10.24 4.81
C VAL A 169 -2.27 8.85 4.31
N ASN A 170 -2.95 8.78 3.17
CA ASN A 170 -3.02 7.55 2.40
C ASN A 170 -1.94 7.59 1.32
N ALA A 171 -1.05 6.60 1.30
CA ALA A 171 0.09 6.54 0.38
C ALA A 171 -0.33 6.24 -1.08
N GLY A 172 -1.58 5.80 -1.29
CA GLY A 172 -2.05 5.24 -2.54
C GLY A 172 -1.64 3.79 -2.68
N SER A 173 -1.78 3.24 -3.89
CA SER A 173 -1.42 1.86 -4.19
C SER A 173 -0.29 1.77 -5.20
N VAL A 174 0.70 0.93 -4.89
CA VAL A 174 1.79 0.59 -5.81
C VAL A 174 1.27 -0.26 -6.98
N GLY A 175 0.38 -1.22 -6.71
CA GLY A 175 0.01 -2.24 -7.68
C GLY A 175 -1.36 -2.09 -8.34
N MET A 176 -2.31 -1.44 -7.68
CA MET A 176 -3.72 -1.34 -8.07
C MET A 176 -4.33 0.04 -7.73
N PRO A 177 -3.78 1.16 -8.24
CA PRO A 177 -4.23 2.51 -7.87
C PRO A 177 -5.64 2.85 -8.36
N TYR A 178 -6.35 3.65 -7.57
CA TYR A 178 -7.62 4.28 -7.96
C TYR A 178 -7.39 5.79 -8.11
N GLU A 179 -6.74 6.15 -9.21
CA GLU A 179 -6.25 7.51 -9.45
C GLU A 179 -6.69 8.04 -10.82
N ARG A 180 -6.16 9.20 -11.21
CA ARG A 180 -6.48 9.81 -12.51
C ARG A 180 -5.75 9.18 -13.68
N GLU A 181 -4.55 8.67 -13.45
CA GLU A 181 -3.69 8.10 -14.49
C GLU A 181 -2.96 6.85 -13.98
N PRO A 182 -2.74 5.83 -14.83
CA PRO A 182 -1.98 4.64 -14.45
C PRO A 182 -0.57 4.98 -13.96
N GLY A 183 -0.07 4.24 -12.99
CA GLY A 183 1.25 4.45 -12.38
C GLY A 183 1.33 3.72 -11.04
N ALA A 184 2.50 3.73 -10.41
CA ALA A 184 2.64 3.19 -9.06
C ALA A 184 2.67 4.34 -8.06
N TYR A 185 1.76 4.36 -7.10
CA TYR A 185 1.60 5.47 -6.15
C TYR A 185 2.16 5.09 -4.78
N TRP A 186 2.91 6.01 -4.17
CA TRP A 186 3.56 5.81 -2.88
C TRP A 186 3.83 7.16 -2.20
N ALA A 187 4.18 7.16 -0.92
CA ALA A 187 4.51 8.39 -0.20
C ALA A 187 5.97 8.41 0.28
N LEU A 188 6.65 9.54 0.09
CA LEU A 188 7.89 9.83 0.79
C LEU A 188 7.56 10.64 2.05
N ILE A 189 7.85 10.06 3.21
CA ILE A 189 7.66 10.67 4.51
C ILE A 189 9.01 11.21 4.97
N SER A 190 9.11 12.52 5.16
CA SER A 190 10.27 13.20 5.72
C SER A 190 9.78 14.41 6.53
N ASP A 191 10.59 15.46 6.66
CA ASP A 191 10.12 16.75 7.21
C ASP A 191 8.92 17.29 6.40
N ASP A 192 8.91 17.04 5.08
CA ASP A 192 7.77 17.20 4.19
C ASP A 192 7.23 15.83 3.76
N ILE A 193 5.93 15.78 3.44
CA ILE A 193 5.28 14.58 2.90
C ILE A 193 5.03 14.82 1.43
N GLU A 194 5.57 13.93 0.60
CA GLU A 194 5.37 13.94 -0.84
C GLU A 194 4.56 12.72 -1.26
N LEU A 195 3.39 12.95 -1.81
CA LEU A 195 2.59 11.94 -2.50
C LEU A 195 3.14 11.78 -3.92
N ARG A 196 3.79 10.65 -4.19
CA ARG A 196 4.54 10.39 -5.42
C ARG A 196 3.83 9.40 -6.32
N ARG A 197 4.11 9.51 -7.61
CA ARG A 197 3.73 8.58 -8.67
C ARG A 197 4.99 8.22 -9.45
N THR A 198 5.20 6.92 -9.64
CA THR A 198 6.28 6.35 -10.45
C THR A 198 5.70 5.81 -11.75
N GLU A 199 6.27 6.22 -12.88
CA GLU A 199 5.96 5.62 -14.18
C GLU A 199 6.72 4.31 -14.36
N TYR A 200 6.08 3.33 -14.97
CA TYR A 200 6.68 2.03 -15.28
C TYR A 200 6.14 1.51 -16.62
N ASP A 201 6.80 0.49 -17.16
CA ASP A 201 6.40 -0.13 -18.42
C ASP A 201 5.10 -0.94 -18.24
N LEU A 202 3.97 -0.27 -18.48
CA LEU A 202 2.63 -0.84 -18.31
C LEU A 202 2.40 -2.04 -19.24
N GLU A 203 2.95 -2.02 -20.46
CA GLU A 203 2.80 -3.12 -21.42
C GLU A 203 3.59 -4.35 -20.99
N ARG A 204 4.83 -4.16 -20.50
CA ARG A 204 5.60 -5.24 -19.88
C ARG A 204 4.88 -5.80 -18.67
N ALA A 205 4.31 -4.94 -17.83
CA ALA A 205 3.59 -5.39 -16.64
C ALA A 205 2.33 -6.18 -17.00
N ALA A 206 1.51 -5.66 -17.90
CA ALA A 206 0.34 -6.35 -18.43
C ALA A 206 0.69 -7.71 -19.07
N ALA A 207 1.79 -7.78 -19.81
CA ALA A 207 2.28 -9.04 -20.39
C ALA A 207 2.70 -10.05 -19.31
N ALA A 208 3.38 -9.61 -18.25
CA ALA A 208 3.76 -10.47 -17.12
C ALA A 208 2.52 -10.98 -16.37
N ILE A 209 1.56 -10.11 -16.09
CA ILE A 209 0.29 -10.47 -15.43
C ILE A 209 -0.46 -11.50 -16.27
N ARG A 210 -0.63 -11.27 -17.58
CA ARG A 210 -1.29 -12.23 -18.49
C ARG A 210 -0.59 -13.60 -18.53
N ALA A 211 0.73 -13.62 -18.37
CA ALA A 211 1.51 -14.86 -18.37
C ALA A 211 1.48 -15.62 -17.03
N SER A 212 1.00 -15.00 -15.94
CA SER A 212 1.02 -15.59 -14.59
C SER A 212 0.13 -16.83 -14.46
N GLY A 213 -0.96 -16.91 -15.23
CA GLY A 213 -2.00 -17.92 -15.02
C GLY A 213 -3.02 -17.56 -13.93
N HIS A 214 -2.97 -16.35 -13.39
CA HIS A 214 -3.97 -15.82 -12.46
C HIS A 214 -5.38 -15.87 -13.10
N PRO A 215 -6.44 -16.30 -12.38
CA PRO A 215 -7.79 -16.44 -12.96
C PRO A 215 -8.36 -15.14 -13.56
N MET A 216 -7.98 -14.00 -12.98
CA MET A 216 -8.38 -12.66 -13.42
C MET A 216 -7.24 -11.93 -14.16
N ALA A 217 -6.25 -12.64 -14.71
CA ALA A 217 -5.06 -12.01 -15.29
C ALA A 217 -5.38 -11.00 -16.40
N GLU A 218 -6.34 -11.30 -17.29
CA GLU A 218 -6.70 -10.38 -18.37
C GLU A 218 -7.37 -9.12 -17.82
N GLU A 219 -8.28 -9.28 -16.86
CA GLU A 219 -8.99 -8.16 -16.22
C GLU A 219 -8.01 -7.28 -15.45
N LEU A 220 -7.15 -7.85 -14.60
CA LEU A 220 -6.12 -7.09 -13.86
C LEU A 220 -5.17 -6.34 -14.80
N ALA A 221 -4.73 -6.97 -15.88
CA ALA A 221 -3.85 -6.34 -16.85
C ALA A 221 -4.54 -5.18 -17.59
N ALA A 222 -5.79 -5.37 -18.01
CA ALA A 222 -6.55 -4.36 -18.74
C ALA A 222 -7.00 -3.22 -17.83
N GLU A 223 -7.57 -3.54 -16.67
CA GLU A 223 -8.35 -2.62 -15.85
C GLU A 223 -7.61 -2.07 -14.64
N ASN A 224 -6.48 -2.67 -14.22
CA ASN A 224 -5.68 -2.18 -13.09
C ASN A 224 -4.23 -1.78 -13.46
N VAL A 225 -3.80 -2.01 -14.71
CA VAL A 225 -2.46 -1.67 -15.19
C VAL A 225 -2.50 -0.78 -16.44
N LEU A 226 -3.09 -1.26 -17.54
CA LEU A 226 -3.16 -0.49 -18.78
C LEU A 226 -4.15 0.68 -18.67
N THR A 227 -5.28 0.43 -18.02
CA THR A 227 -6.16 1.45 -17.49
C THR A 227 -6.29 1.25 -15.99
N ILE A 228 -6.96 2.19 -15.31
CA ILE A 228 -7.24 2.11 -13.89
C ILE A 228 -8.67 2.59 -13.63
N PRO A 229 -9.36 2.10 -12.58
CA PRO A 229 -10.63 2.64 -12.17
C PRO A 229 -10.47 4.11 -11.78
N SER A 230 -11.45 4.93 -12.16
CA SER A 230 -11.48 6.31 -11.73
C SER A 230 -11.77 6.40 -10.23
N ARG A 231 -11.32 7.48 -9.59
CA ARG A 231 -11.70 7.80 -8.21
C ARG A 231 -13.21 7.80 -7.99
N GLU A 232 -14.00 8.27 -8.96
CA GLU A 232 -15.46 8.30 -8.85
C GLU A 232 -16.05 6.88 -8.75
N GLU A 233 -15.58 5.96 -9.60
CA GLU A 233 -15.99 4.55 -9.58
C GLU A 233 -15.58 3.87 -8.26
N ALA A 234 -14.34 4.11 -7.82
CA ALA A 234 -13.83 3.57 -6.55
C ALA A 234 -14.63 4.08 -5.35
N LEU A 235 -14.91 5.40 -5.29
CA LEU A 235 -15.72 5.99 -4.23
C LEU A 235 -17.15 5.44 -4.21
N ALA A 236 -17.75 5.19 -5.39
CA ALA A 236 -19.06 4.58 -5.48
C ALA A 236 -19.05 3.13 -4.96
N ALA A 237 -17.97 2.37 -5.20
CA ALA A 237 -17.81 1.02 -4.67
C ALA A 237 -17.60 1.00 -3.15
N PHE A 238 -16.86 1.97 -2.61
CA PHE A 238 -16.57 2.09 -1.18
C PHE A 238 -17.71 2.69 -0.34
N GLY A 239 -18.59 3.48 -0.96
CA GLY A 239 -19.72 4.15 -0.29
C GLY A 239 -21.05 3.38 -0.30
N GLY A 240 -21.04 2.15 -0.86
CA GLY A 240 -22.21 1.26 -0.97
C GLY A 240 -22.62 0.55 0.30
#